data_AF-I8VW59-F1
#
_entry.id   AF-I8VW59-F1
#
_cell.length_a   1.000
_cell.length_b   1.000
_cell.length_c   1.000
_cell.angle_alpha   90.00
_cell.angle_beta   90.00
_cell.angle_gamma   90.00
#
_symmetry.space_group_name_H-M   'P 1'
#
loop_
_entity.id
_entity.type
_entity.pdbx_description
1 polymer ?
#
loop_
_entity_poly.entity_id
_entity_poly.type
_entity_poly.pdbx_seq_one_letter_code
_entity_poly.pdbx_strand_id
1 'polypeptide(L)'
;MTIAEAKQLRIVDYLASLGYHPQSVTSKQYWYLSPLRNERTPSFKVNDRLNEWYDFGAATGGDLVELGKHLYQTDSVSEVLAYIGKHENAIPIQRVRIPGTTPRPVEADMKDVLVVPLQHHALLSYLHSRGIDGDIGRMFCREVHYELRQRRYFALAFGNVAGGYEVRNPYYKGCIRCKDISVIRHSHSEAQNRVCVFEGFMDFLSYLTLKQTGDDTVCIGAPCDYLVMNSVNNLKKALEHLQVYEEIHCYLDNDLAGQKTEETIAGMYGKRVHNEALRYHEYKDLNDYLRGKKR
;
A
#
# COMPACT_ATOMS: atom_id res chain seq x y z
N MET A 1 -26.67 -4.43 -2.49
CA MET A 1 -25.79 -3.29 -2.27
C MET A 1 -24.53 -3.46 -3.10
N THR A 2 -24.00 -2.39 -3.69
CA THR A 2 -22.75 -2.33 -4.44
C THR A 2 -21.59 -1.86 -3.55
N ILE A 3 -20.35 -2.05 -4.01
CA ILE A 3 -19.14 -1.53 -3.31
C ILE A 3 -19.22 0.00 -3.14
N ALA A 4 -19.68 0.73 -4.16
CA ALA A 4 -19.79 2.18 -4.12
C ALA A 4 -20.79 2.66 -3.06
N GLU A 5 -21.93 1.97 -2.94
CA GLU A 5 -22.93 2.25 -1.89
C GLU A 5 -22.39 1.94 -0.50
N ALA A 6 -21.71 0.80 -0.32
CA ALA A 6 -21.11 0.42 0.96
C ALA A 6 -20.09 1.46 1.45
N LYS A 7 -19.24 1.97 0.55
CA LYS A 7 -18.24 3.01 0.88
C LYS A 7 -18.84 4.34 1.32
N GLN A 8 -20.12 4.59 1.04
CA GLN A 8 -20.84 5.79 1.49
C GLN A 8 -21.43 5.62 2.89
N LEU A 9 -21.60 4.39 3.38
CA LEU A 9 -22.11 4.14 4.73
C LEU A 9 -21.07 4.55 5.75
N ARG A 10 -21.49 5.37 6.72
CA ARG A 10 -20.60 5.91 7.74
C ARG A 10 -20.16 4.80 8.70
N ILE A 11 -18.85 4.51 8.75
CA ILE A 11 -18.29 3.41 9.54
C ILE A 11 -18.66 3.54 11.03
N VAL A 12 -18.68 4.76 11.56
CA VAL A 12 -19.04 5.04 12.97
C VAL A 12 -20.46 4.52 13.28
N ASP A 13 -21.41 4.78 12.38
CA ASP A 13 -22.81 4.41 12.58
C ASP A 13 -23.03 2.91 12.31
N TYR A 14 -22.29 2.35 11.35
CA TYR A 14 -22.28 0.90 11.13
C TYR A 14 -21.75 0.14 12.35
N LEU A 15 -20.62 0.56 12.93
CA LEU A 15 -20.07 -0.01 14.16
C LEU A 15 -21.05 0.11 15.34
N ALA A 16 -21.73 1.25 15.46
CA ALA A 16 -22.78 1.42 16.47
C ALA A 16 -23.95 0.44 16.26
N SER A 17 -24.33 0.15 15.00
CA SER A 17 -25.37 -0.84 14.70
C SER A 17 -24.98 -2.28 15.06
N LEU A 18 -23.68 -2.55 15.18
CA LEU A 18 -23.11 -3.80 15.70
C LEU A 18 -22.88 -3.79 17.22
N GLY A 19 -23.16 -2.68 17.91
CA GLY A 19 -22.97 -2.54 19.35
C GLY A 19 -21.57 -2.08 19.78
N TYR A 20 -20.72 -1.66 18.84
CA TYR A 20 -19.41 -1.10 19.17
C TYR A 20 -19.50 0.41 19.43
N HIS A 21 -18.95 0.85 20.56
CA HIS A 21 -18.96 2.24 20.98
C HIS A 21 -17.54 2.80 21.18
N PRO A 22 -17.29 4.06 20.77
CA PRO A 22 -15.98 4.68 20.91
C PRO A 22 -15.64 4.92 22.38
N GLN A 23 -14.39 4.65 22.75
CA GLN A 23 -13.81 4.95 24.05
C GLN A 23 -13.37 6.40 24.17
N SER A 24 -13.01 7.04 23.05
CA SER A 24 -12.77 8.48 22.99
C SER A 24 -13.02 9.04 21.60
N VAL A 25 -13.34 10.33 21.52
CA VAL A 25 -13.57 11.05 20.27
C VAL A 25 -12.82 12.37 20.29
N THR A 26 -12.01 12.64 19.27
CA THR A 26 -11.30 13.92 19.13
C THR A 26 -11.25 14.34 17.67
N SER A 27 -11.79 15.52 17.35
CA SER A 27 -11.76 16.08 15.99
C SER A 27 -12.26 15.12 14.89
N LYS A 28 -13.36 14.41 15.13
CA LYS A 28 -13.92 13.37 14.23
C LYS A 28 -13.00 12.15 14.01
N GLN A 29 -12.07 11.92 14.92
CA GLN A 29 -11.34 10.66 15.06
C GLN A 29 -11.95 9.91 16.24
N TYR A 30 -12.45 8.71 15.97
CA TYR A 30 -13.14 7.87 16.95
C TYR A 30 -12.23 6.70 17.31
N TRP A 31 -11.91 6.54 18.58
CA TRP A 31 -11.06 5.45 19.08
C TRP A 31 -11.91 4.40 19.77
N TYR A 32 -11.68 3.13 19.44
CA TYR A 32 -12.40 1.97 19.93
C TYR A 32 -11.39 0.97 20.50
N LEU A 33 -11.87 0.10 21.40
CA LEU A 33 -11.26 -1.21 21.53
C LEU A 33 -11.50 -1.94 20.21
N SER A 34 -10.48 -2.65 19.72
CA SER A 34 -10.55 -3.32 18.43
C SER A 34 -11.73 -4.28 18.37
N PRO A 35 -12.62 -4.15 17.36
CA PRO A 35 -13.66 -5.13 17.12
C PRO A 35 -13.10 -6.43 16.50
N LEU A 36 -11.80 -6.45 16.15
CA LEU A 36 -11.15 -7.56 15.44
C LEU A 36 -10.40 -8.51 16.39
N ARG A 37 -10.12 -8.08 17.62
CA ARG A 37 -9.35 -8.84 18.60
C ARG A 37 -9.63 -8.35 20.01
N ASN A 38 -9.40 -9.22 20.99
CA ASN A 38 -9.56 -8.85 22.39
C ASN A 38 -8.41 -7.93 22.85
N GLU A 39 -8.74 -6.75 23.37
CA GLU A 39 -7.76 -5.81 23.89
C GLU A 39 -8.30 -4.99 25.07
N ARG A 40 -7.37 -4.39 25.83
CA ARG A 40 -7.71 -3.54 26.99
C ARG A 40 -7.42 -2.05 26.77
N THR A 41 -6.59 -1.72 25.79
CA THR A 41 -6.22 -0.34 25.46
C THR A 41 -6.71 -0.02 24.05
N PRO A 42 -7.45 1.07 23.83
CA PRO A 42 -7.98 1.41 22.51
C PRO A 42 -6.89 1.59 21.48
N SER A 43 -6.98 0.86 20.38
CA SER A 43 -6.03 0.96 19.27
C SER A 43 -6.69 0.94 17.89
N PHE A 44 -8.02 0.79 17.84
CA PHE A 44 -8.78 0.86 16.60
C PHE A 44 -9.31 2.28 16.41
N LYS A 45 -9.05 2.87 15.26
CA LYS A 45 -9.35 4.27 14.99
C LYS A 45 -10.17 4.41 13.72
N VAL A 46 -11.29 5.12 13.79
CA VAL A 46 -12.09 5.52 12.62
C VAL A 46 -11.89 7.00 12.36
N ASN A 47 -11.46 7.34 11.15
CA ASN A 47 -11.42 8.70 10.64
C ASN A 47 -12.72 8.99 9.90
N ASP A 48 -13.68 9.59 10.62
CA ASP A 48 -15.04 9.83 10.13
C ASP A 48 -15.11 10.85 8.98
N ARG A 49 -14.04 11.62 8.73
CA ARG A 49 -13.95 12.51 7.56
C ARG A 49 -13.58 11.76 6.28
N LEU A 50 -12.69 10.78 6.39
CA LEU A 50 -12.27 9.96 5.25
C LEU A 50 -13.16 8.74 5.07
N ASN A 51 -13.96 8.41 6.09
CA ASN A 51 -14.73 7.18 6.18
C ASN A 51 -13.84 5.93 6.05
N GLU A 52 -12.71 5.95 6.77
CA GLU A 52 -11.71 4.88 6.80
C GLU A 52 -11.37 4.53 8.26
N TRP A 53 -10.94 3.29 8.48
CA TRP A 53 -10.52 2.79 9.78
C TRP A 53 -9.08 2.25 9.75
N TYR A 54 -8.45 2.18 10.91
CA TYR A 54 -7.15 1.56 11.10
C TYR A 54 -7.02 0.96 12.51
N ASP A 55 -6.57 -0.28 12.60
CA ASP A 55 -6.18 -0.96 13.85
C ASP A 55 -4.66 -0.96 14.00
N PHE A 56 -4.18 -0.27 15.03
CA PHE A 56 -2.75 -0.10 15.27
C PHE A 56 -2.05 -1.36 15.80
N GLY A 57 -2.76 -2.22 16.54
CA GLY A 57 -2.16 -3.46 17.04
C GLY A 57 -2.16 -4.59 16.01
N ALA A 58 -3.09 -4.56 15.04
CA ALA A 58 -3.10 -5.49 13.92
C ALA A 58 -2.38 -4.94 12.66
N ALA A 59 -2.00 -3.67 12.67
CA ALA A 59 -1.38 -2.95 11.55
C ALA A 59 -2.16 -3.11 10.22
N THR A 60 -3.50 -3.07 10.30
CA THR A 60 -4.43 -3.19 9.17
C THR A 60 -5.46 -2.07 9.19
N GLY A 61 -6.07 -1.77 8.05
CA GLY A 61 -7.08 -0.73 7.92
C GLY A 61 -7.64 -0.67 6.50
N GLY A 62 -8.64 0.18 6.29
CA GLY A 62 -9.29 0.35 5.00
C GLY A 62 -10.63 1.05 5.08
N ASP A 63 -11.48 0.80 4.09
CA ASP A 63 -12.86 1.26 4.06
C ASP A 63 -13.81 0.26 4.77
N LEU A 64 -15.12 0.51 4.71
CA LEU A 64 -16.12 -0.34 5.32
C LEU A 64 -16.14 -1.78 4.75
N VAL A 65 -15.81 -1.97 3.47
CA VAL A 65 -15.76 -3.31 2.87
C VAL A 65 -14.57 -4.07 3.43
N GLU A 66 -13.40 -3.43 3.52
CA GLU A 66 -12.23 -4.03 4.17
C GLU A 66 -12.49 -4.32 5.66
N LEU A 67 -13.21 -3.44 6.37
CA LEU A 67 -13.65 -3.72 7.74
C LEU A 67 -14.52 -4.99 7.80
N GLY A 68 -15.49 -5.09 6.90
CA GLY A 68 -16.41 -6.22 6.83
C GLY A 68 -15.69 -7.55 6.60
N LYS A 69 -14.67 -7.58 5.72
CA LYS A 69 -13.85 -8.79 5.51
C LYS A 69 -13.23 -9.28 6.82
N HIS A 70 -12.70 -8.36 7.62
CA HIS A 70 -12.11 -8.70 8.91
C HIS A 70 -13.15 -9.09 9.97
N LEU A 71 -14.29 -8.37 10.05
CA LEU A 71 -15.35 -8.67 11.01
C LEU A 71 -16.02 -10.02 10.76
N TYR A 72 -16.20 -10.37 9.48
CA TYR A 72 -16.90 -11.58 9.06
C TYR A 72 -15.97 -12.73 8.68
N GLN A 73 -14.66 -12.52 8.78
CA GLN A 73 -13.62 -13.52 8.48
C GLN A 73 -13.81 -14.17 7.11
N THR A 74 -14.04 -13.35 6.09
CA THR A 74 -14.26 -13.78 4.70
C THR A 74 -13.61 -12.79 3.72
N ASP A 75 -12.98 -13.29 2.67
CA ASP A 75 -12.47 -12.47 1.57
C ASP A 75 -13.52 -12.21 0.48
N SER A 76 -14.69 -12.85 0.58
CA SER A 76 -15.78 -12.71 -0.37
C SER A 76 -16.46 -11.34 -0.23
N VAL A 77 -16.15 -10.44 -1.16
CA VAL A 77 -16.79 -9.10 -1.22
C VAL A 77 -18.31 -9.23 -1.31
N SER A 78 -18.83 -10.22 -2.04
CA SER A 78 -20.27 -10.42 -2.18
C SER A 78 -20.93 -10.76 -0.83
N GLU A 79 -20.30 -11.59 -0.01
CA GLU A 79 -20.81 -11.93 1.32
C GLU A 79 -20.78 -10.73 2.26
N VAL A 80 -19.65 -9.99 2.27
CA VAL A 80 -19.50 -8.77 3.05
C VAL A 80 -20.60 -7.76 2.71
N LEU A 81 -20.85 -7.51 1.42
CA LEU A 81 -21.91 -6.60 0.97
C LEU A 81 -23.31 -7.07 1.38
N ALA A 82 -23.56 -8.38 1.40
CA ALA A 82 -24.83 -8.94 1.86
C ALA A 82 -25.03 -8.71 3.36
N TYR A 83 -24.00 -8.93 4.18
CA TYR A 83 -24.05 -8.66 5.62
C TYR A 83 -24.26 -7.17 5.91
N ILE A 84 -23.47 -6.28 5.28
CA ILE A 84 -23.62 -4.83 5.45
C ILE A 84 -25.04 -4.40 5.06
N GLY A 85 -25.59 -4.93 3.96
CA GLY A 85 -26.95 -4.61 3.52
C GLY A 85 -28.04 -5.08 4.46
N LYS A 86 -27.85 -6.24 5.09
CA LYS A 86 -28.77 -6.71 6.13
C LYS A 86 -28.81 -5.75 7.33
N HIS A 87 -27.66 -5.22 7.74
CA HIS A 87 -27.59 -4.27 8.85
C HIS A 87 -28.16 -2.89 8.49
N GLU A 88 -27.86 -2.35 7.29
CA GLU A 88 -28.44 -1.08 6.81
C GLU A 88 -29.98 -1.13 6.76
N ASN A 89 -30.55 -2.27 6.35
CA ASN A 89 -32.00 -2.46 6.31
C ASN A 89 -32.64 -2.58 7.71
N ALA A 90 -31.89 -3.07 8.70
CA ALA A 90 -32.40 -3.26 10.06
C ALA A 90 -32.33 -1.97 10.89
N ILE A 91 -31.24 -1.20 10.75
CA ILE A 91 -31.01 0.06 11.46
C ILE A 91 -30.53 1.08 10.42
N PRO A 92 -31.23 2.20 10.20
CA PRO A 92 -30.81 3.21 9.24
C PRO A 92 -29.41 3.75 9.57
N ILE A 93 -28.45 3.54 8.66
CA ILE A 93 -27.07 4.02 8.78
C ILE A 93 -26.97 5.32 8.00
N GLN A 94 -26.40 6.38 8.60
CA GLN A 94 -26.20 7.62 7.85
C GLN A 94 -25.18 7.41 6.74
N ARG A 95 -25.47 7.98 5.58
CA ARG A 95 -24.50 8.07 4.49
C ARG A 95 -23.66 9.31 4.67
N VAL A 96 -22.35 9.18 4.53
CA VAL A 96 -21.44 10.32 4.49
C VAL A 96 -21.78 11.10 3.23
N ARG A 97 -22.16 12.38 3.38
CA ARG A 97 -22.20 13.32 2.25
C ARG A 97 -20.76 13.54 1.80
N ILE A 98 -20.30 12.72 0.87
CA ILE A 98 -19.09 13.02 0.10
C ILE A 98 -19.55 14.08 -0.90
N PRO A 99 -19.19 15.38 -0.72
CA PRO A 99 -19.53 16.37 -1.74
C PRO A 99 -18.94 15.88 -3.06
N GLY A 100 -19.64 16.11 -4.17
CA GLY A 100 -19.14 15.84 -5.53
C GLY A 100 -17.93 16.70 -5.93
N THR A 101 -17.15 17.17 -4.97
CA THR A 101 -15.76 17.57 -5.20
C THR A 101 -15.01 16.31 -5.59
N THR A 102 -14.43 16.29 -6.79
CA THR A 102 -13.22 15.51 -7.03
C THR A 102 -12.36 15.67 -5.78
N PRO A 103 -12.01 14.57 -5.07
CA PRO A 103 -11.18 14.70 -3.89
C PRO A 103 -9.93 15.45 -4.34
N ARG A 104 -9.74 16.68 -3.84
CA ARG A 104 -8.45 17.32 -4.01
C ARG A 104 -7.45 16.35 -3.39
N PRO A 105 -6.40 15.94 -4.12
CA PRO A 105 -5.39 15.07 -3.55
C PRO A 105 -4.93 15.69 -2.23
N VAL A 106 -4.82 14.89 -1.17
CA VAL A 106 -4.36 15.36 0.15
C VAL A 106 -3.02 16.10 0.03
N GLU A 107 -2.25 15.70 -0.98
CA GLU A 107 -0.95 16.23 -1.37
C GLU A 107 -1.01 17.68 -1.87
N ALA A 108 -2.15 18.12 -2.43
CA ALA A 108 -2.35 19.52 -2.85
C ALA A 108 -2.48 20.48 -1.66
N ASP A 109 -2.83 19.98 -0.48
CA ASP A 109 -2.95 20.75 0.75
C ASP A 109 -1.66 20.70 1.60
N MET A 110 -0.64 19.95 1.17
CA MET A 110 0.65 19.86 1.87
C MET A 110 1.46 21.13 1.66
N LYS A 111 1.98 21.67 2.76
CA LYS A 111 2.82 22.87 2.80
C LYS A 111 4.19 22.55 3.38
N ASP A 112 5.16 23.43 3.13
CA ASP A 112 6.52 23.35 3.69
C ASP A 112 7.17 21.98 3.48
N VAL A 113 6.97 21.41 2.29
CA VAL A 113 7.47 20.08 1.93
C VAL A 113 9.00 20.12 1.88
N LEU A 114 9.63 19.45 2.84
CA LEU A 114 11.08 19.34 2.97
C LEU A 114 11.50 17.88 2.85
N VAL A 115 12.35 17.57 1.88
CA VAL A 115 12.90 16.21 1.68
C VAL A 115 14.36 16.21 2.13
N VAL A 116 14.69 15.32 3.07
CA VAL A 116 16.04 15.19 3.66
C VAL A 116 16.49 13.72 3.69
N PRO A 117 17.79 13.43 3.89
CA PRO A 117 18.25 12.07 4.06
C PRO A 117 17.49 11.34 5.19
N LEU A 118 17.19 10.06 4.99
CA LEU A 118 16.45 9.25 5.96
C LEU A 118 17.28 9.06 7.25
N GLN A 119 16.83 9.67 8.33
CA GLN A 119 17.47 9.61 9.65
C GLN A 119 16.45 9.48 10.81
N HIS A 120 15.18 9.78 10.56
CA HIS A 120 14.12 9.80 11.55
C HIS A 120 13.86 8.40 12.12
N HIS A 121 14.10 8.24 13.43
CA HIS A 121 14.00 6.95 14.12
C HIS A 121 12.66 6.25 13.93
N ALA A 122 11.54 6.97 13.92
CA ALA A 122 10.23 6.36 13.71
C ALA A 122 10.05 5.77 12.29
N LEU A 123 10.68 6.36 11.27
CA LEU A 123 10.62 5.83 9.89
C LEU A 123 11.53 4.61 9.73
N LEU A 124 12.70 4.63 10.36
CA LEU A 124 13.59 3.46 10.44
C LEU A 124 12.92 2.31 11.21
N SER A 125 12.25 2.61 12.33
CA SER A 125 11.46 1.63 13.07
C SER A 125 10.30 1.08 12.25
N TYR A 126 9.70 1.89 11.39
CA TYR A 126 8.68 1.42 10.45
C TYR A 126 9.25 0.48 9.39
N LEU A 127 10.39 0.80 8.78
CA LEU A 127 11.06 -0.12 7.86
C LEU A 127 11.40 -1.46 8.53
N HIS A 128 11.96 -1.40 9.75
CA HIS A 128 12.26 -2.59 10.53
C HIS A 128 11.01 -3.43 10.83
N SER A 129 9.87 -2.82 11.17
CA SER A 129 8.62 -3.59 11.39
C SER A 129 8.06 -4.22 10.10
N ARG A 130 8.52 -3.73 8.94
CA ARG A 130 8.26 -4.31 7.62
C ARG A 130 9.36 -5.28 7.18
N GLY A 131 10.31 -5.63 8.05
CA GLY A 131 11.41 -6.56 7.76
C GLY A 131 12.49 -5.99 6.84
N ILE A 132 12.43 -4.70 6.48
CA ILE A 132 13.36 -4.07 5.55
C ILE A 132 14.62 -3.65 6.30
N ASP A 133 15.78 -3.97 5.71
CA ASP A 133 17.07 -3.53 6.22
C ASP A 133 17.19 -1.99 6.23
N GLY A 134 17.73 -1.46 7.34
CA GLY A 134 17.81 -0.02 7.55
C GLY A 134 18.74 0.69 6.56
N ASP A 135 19.82 0.06 6.14
CA ASP A 135 20.78 0.64 5.21
C ASP A 135 20.27 0.60 3.77
N ILE A 136 19.57 -0.47 3.39
CA ILE A 136 18.80 -0.51 2.13
C ILE A 136 17.77 0.63 2.13
N GLY A 137 17.02 0.79 3.23
CA GLY A 137 16.10 1.91 3.40
C GLY A 137 16.76 3.27 3.18
N ARG A 138 17.93 3.52 3.80
CA ARG A 138 18.68 4.78 3.64
C ARG A 138 19.24 5.00 2.24
N MET A 139 19.59 3.93 1.55
CA MET A 139 20.15 3.98 0.21
C MET A 139 19.10 4.46 -0.82
N PHE A 140 17.87 4.00 -0.69
CA PHE A 140 16.83 4.22 -1.70
C PHE A 140 15.74 5.21 -1.28
N CYS A 141 15.54 5.43 0.01
CA CYS A 141 14.55 6.38 0.52
C CYS A 141 15.19 7.63 1.11
N ARG A 142 14.42 8.71 1.01
CA ARG A 142 14.55 9.91 1.82
C ARG A 142 13.44 9.92 2.86
N GLU A 143 13.46 10.91 3.74
CA GLU A 143 12.27 11.27 4.50
C GLU A 143 11.76 12.63 4.05
N VAL A 144 10.43 12.75 4.01
CA VAL A 144 9.75 14.01 3.74
C VAL A 144 9.07 14.49 5.01
N HIS A 145 9.20 15.78 5.29
CA HIS A 145 8.47 16.51 6.32
C HIS A 145 7.53 17.48 5.63
N TYR A 146 6.29 17.59 6.12
CA TYR A 146 5.29 18.49 5.54
C TYR A 146 4.27 18.93 6.58
N GLU A 147 3.68 20.09 6.37
CA GLU A 147 2.51 20.55 7.12
C GLU A 147 1.23 20.19 6.35
N LEU A 148 0.28 19.58 7.04
CA LEU A 148 -1.07 19.34 6.52
C LEU A 148 -2.07 19.75 7.60
N ARG A 149 -2.99 20.66 7.26
CA ARG A 149 -4.04 21.13 8.19
C ARG A 149 -3.47 21.59 9.56
N GLN A 150 -2.43 22.42 9.54
CA GLN A 150 -1.75 22.98 10.72
C GLN A 150 -1.06 21.95 11.61
N ARG A 151 -0.79 20.74 11.10
CA ARG A 151 -0.02 19.71 11.80
C ARG A 151 1.16 19.28 10.95
N ARG A 152 2.29 19.04 11.61
CA ARG A 152 3.51 18.53 10.97
C ARG A 152 3.47 17.01 10.91
N TYR A 153 3.86 16.48 9.76
CA TYR A 153 3.92 15.06 9.46
C TYR A 153 5.26 14.73 8.83
N PHE A 154 5.62 13.45 8.91
CA PHE A 154 6.77 12.90 8.22
C PHE A 154 6.44 11.53 7.60
N ALA A 155 7.12 11.19 6.52
CA ALA A 155 6.96 9.93 5.80
C ALA A 155 8.25 9.52 5.10
N LEU A 156 8.40 8.24 4.77
CA LEU A 156 9.35 7.80 3.76
C LEU A 156 9.00 8.47 2.43
N ALA A 157 10.02 8.81 1.66
CA ALA A 157 9.88 9.36 0.32
C ALA A 157 10.77 8.56 -0.64
N PHE A 158 10.16 7.88 -1.62
CA PHE A 158 10.84 7.11 -2.65
C PHE A 158 10.70 7.83 -4.00
N GLY A 159 11.84 8.25 -4.57
CA GLY A 159 11.87 9.09 -5.75
C GLY A 159 11.46 8.35 -7.03
N ASN A 160 10.80 9.05 -7.94
CA ASN A 160 10.40 8.55 -9.27
C ASN A 160 11.05 9.35 -10.41
N VAL A 161 10.94 8.85 -11.65
CA VAL A 161 11.62 9.43 -12.82
C VAL A 161 11.13 10.83 -13.20
N ALA A 162 9.95 11.23 -12.73
CA ALA A 162 9.39 12.57 -12.94
C ALA A 162 9.83 13.58 -11.86
N GLY A 163 10.70 13.20 -10.92
CA GLY A 163 11.13 14.05 -9.80
C GLY A 163 10.06 14.22 -8.71
N GLY A 164 9.04 13.36 -8.71
CA GLY A 164 8.07 13.19 -7.63
C GLY A 164 8.49 12.10 -6.65
N TYR A 165 7.68 11.90 -5.62
CA TYR A 165 7.94 10.91 -4.57
C TYR A 165 6.70 10.11 -4.25
N GLU A 166 6.84 8.79 -4.21
CA GLU A 166 5.91 7.96 -3.44
C GLU A 166 6.17 8.16 -1.96
N VAL A 167 5.12 8.42 -1.20
CA VAL A 167 5.22 8.69 0.24
C VAL A 167 4.50 7.64 1.06
N ARG A 168 5.16 7.18 2.12
CA ARG A 168 4.64 6.12 2.99
C ARG A 168 5.01 6.33 4.44
N ASN A 169 4.03 6.19 5.31
CA ASN A 169 4.24 5.91 6.73
C ASN A 169 3.18 4.87 7.17
N PRO A 170 3.15 4.44 8.44
CA PRO A 170 2.15 3.47 8.89
C PRO A 170 0.69 3.87 8.62
N TYR A 171 0.42 5.16 8.48
CA TYR A 171 -0.93 5.74 8.41
C TYR A 171 -1.32 6.26 7.03
N TYR A 172 -0.37 6.39 6.11
CA TYR A 172 -0.58 7.09 4.86
C TYR A 172 0.24 6.50 3.72
N LYS A 173 -0.39 6.37 2.55
CA LYS A 173 0.24 6.11 1.25
C LYS A 173 -0.25 7.20 0.30
N GLY A 174 0.67 7.82 -0.42
CA GLY A 174 0.32 8.85 -1.39
C GLY A 174 1.48 9.18 -2.31
N CYS A 175 1.33 10.26 -3.07
CA CYS A 175 2.37 10.72 -3.99
C CYS A 175 2.49 12.24 -3.97
N ILE A 176 3.70 12.75 -3.73
CA ILE A 176 3.98 14.18 -3.77
C ILE A 176 4.52 14.57 -5.16
N ARG A 177 4.02 15.69 -5.69
CA ARG A 177 4.24 16.22 -7.05
C ARG A 177 3.56 15.38 -8.14
N CYS A 178 4.27 14.41 -8.71
CA CYS A 178 3.84 13.67 -9.89
C CYS A 178 4.00 12.17 -9.66
N LYS A 179 2.96 11.41 -9.98
CA LYS A 179 3.01 9.95 -9.93
C LYS A 179 3.67 9.39 -11.17
N ASP A 180 4.72 8.59 -10.96
CA ASP A 180 5.48 7.98 -12.03
C ASP A 180 6.17 6.70 -11.58
N ILE A 181 6.75 5.97 -12.53
CA ILE A 181 7.61 4.81 -12.24
C ILE A 181 8.96 5.27 -11.68
N SER A 182 9.67 4.36 -11.03
CA SER A 182 11.08 4.53 -10.66
C SER A 182 11.93 3.53 -11.41
N VAL A 183 13.06 3.97 -11.96
CA VAL A 183 14.01 3.12 -12.66
C VAL A 183 15.36 3.21 -11.95
N ILE A 184 15.89 2.08 -11.51
CA ILE A 184 17.18 1.97 -10.82
C ILE A 184 18.05 1.04 -11.65
N ARG A 185 19.14 1.58 -12.19
CA ARG A 185 20.11 0.80 -12.97
C ARG A 185 21.08 0.08 -12.05
N HIS A 186 21.49 -1.13 -12.41
CA HIS A 186 22.54 -1.87 -11.71
C HIS A 186 23.88 -1.13 -11.76
N SER A 187 24.19 -0.56 -12.92
CA SER A 187 25.41 0.22 -13.16
C SER A 187 25.09 1.50 -13.91
N HIS A 188 25.91 2.53 -13.74
CA HIS A 188 25.78 3.79 -14.48
C HIS A 188 26.24 3.70 -15.94
N SER A 189 27.04 2.69 -16.29
CA SER A 189 27.70 2.59 -17.59
C SER A 189 26.95 1.70 -18.58
N GLU A 190 26.27 0.64 -18.12
CA GLU A 190 25.65 -0.36 -18.99
C GLU A 190 24.27 -0.80 -18.47
N ALA A 191 23.27 -0.70 -19.37
CA ALA A 191 21.96 -1.29 -19.17
C ALA A 191 22.09 -2.81 -19.12
N GLN A 192 21.41 -3.44 -18.16
CA GLN A 192 21.39 -4.89 -18.09
C GLN A 192 20.39 -5.45 -19.09
N ASN A 193 20.60 -6.66 -19.57
CA ASN A 193 19.61 -7.36 -20.41
C ASN A 193 18.36 -7.75 -19.61
N ARG A 194 18.44 -7.76 -18.28
CA ARG A 194 17.41 -8.21 -17.36
C ARG A 194 16.88 -7.07 -16.49
N VAL A 195 15.57 -7.04 -16.27
CA VAL A 195 14.89 -6.13 -15.36
C VAL A 195 13.97 -6.87 -14.38
N CYS A 196 13.99 -6.50 -13.12
CA CYS A 196 12.94 -6.89 -12.16
C CYS A 196 11.91 -5.77 -12.03
N VAL A 197 10.64 -6.12 -12.16
CA VAL A 197 9.50 -5.19 -12.11
C VAL A 197 8.74 -5.41 -10.81
N PHE A 198 8.58 -4.35 -10.03
CA PHE A 198 7.86 -4.38 -8.75
C PHE A 198 6.60 -3.52 -8.82
N GLU A 199 5.52 -3.97 -8.18
CA GLU A 199 4.29 -3.18 -8.09
C GLU A 199 4.49 -1.91 -7.24
N GLY A 200 5.10 -2.06 -6.06
CA GLY A 200 5.38 -0.97 -5.13
C GLY A 200 6.83 -0.94 -4.66
N PHE A 201 7.27 0.21 -4.13
CA PHE A 201 8.64 0.36 -3.67
C PHE A 201 8.94 -0.47 -2.41
N MET A 202 7.93 -0.82 -1.61
CA MET A 202 8.12 -1.68 -0.44
C MET A 202 8.54 -3.09 -0.86
N ASP A 203 7.99 -3.63 -1.95
CA ASP A 203 8.37 -4.92 -2.52
C ASP A 203 9.78 -4.87 -3.09
N PHE A 204 10.14 -3.77 -3.77
CA PHE A 204 11.51 -3.53 -4.20
C PHE A 204 12.52 -3.53 -3.04
N LEU A 205 12.24 -2.79 -1.95
CA LEU A 205 13.11 -2.80 -0.77
C LEU A 205 13.17 -4.19 -0.12
N SER A 206 12.06 -4.93 -0.15
CA SER A 206 11.99 -6.30 0.37
C SER A 206 12.85 -7.24 -0.44
N TYR A 207 12.78 -7.17 -1.76
CA TYR A 207 13.61 -7.92 -2.68
C TYR A 207 15.10 -7.70 -2.41
N LEU A 208 15.52 -6.44 -2.23
CA LEU A 208 16.92 -6.14 -1.93
C LEU A 208 17.35 -6.68 -0.56
N THR A 209 16.45 -6.66 0.43
CA THR A 209 16.73 -7.24 1.76
C THR A 209 16.89 -8.76 1.68
N LEU A 210 16.02 -9.43 0.91
CA LEU A 210 16.13 -10.88 0.63
C LEU A 210 17.43 -11.20 -0.13
N LYS A 211 17.78 -10.39 -1.13
CA LYS A 211 19.02 -10.55 -1.90
C LYS A 211 20.27 -10.38 -1.02
N GLN A 212 20.25 -9.44 -0.08
CA GLN A 212 21.34 -9.22 0.87
C GLN A 212 21.50 -10.40 1.84
N THR A 213 20.41 -11.07 2.19
CA THR A 213 20.39 -12.23 3.10
C THR A 213 20.61 -13.57 2.39
N GLY A 214 20.75 -13.58 1.07
CA GLY A 214 21.07 -14.77 0.28
C GLY A 214 19.87 -15.65 -0.07
N ASP A 215 18.68 -15.07 -0.22
CA ASP A 215 17.49 -15.83 -0.62
C ASP A 215 17.52 -16.22 -2.11
N ASP A 216 17.98 -17.43 -2.40
CA ASP A 216 18.00 -17.99 -3.76
C ASP A 216 16.62 -18.51 -4.23
N THR A 217 15.60 -18.51 -3.35
CA THR A 217 14.25 -18.95 -3.70
C THR A 217 13.58 -17.90 -4.56
N VAL A 218 13.65 -16.63 -4.15
CA VAL A 218 12.95 -15.52 -4.81
C VAL A 218 13.89 -14.63 -5.61
N CYS A 219 15.15 -14.47 -5.20
CA CYS A 219 16.07 -13.55 -5.86
C CYS A 219 16.77 -14.17 -7.06
N ILE A 220 17.04 -13.31 -8.05
CA ILE A 220 17.77 -13.69 -9.25
C ILE A 220 19.27 -13.50 -9.01
N GLY A 221 20.01 -14.60 -9.16
CA GLY A 221 21.48 -14.69 -9.02
C GLY A 221 22.29 -14.01 -10.12
N ALA A 222 21.72 -13.01 -10.80
CA ALA A 222 22.34 -12.28 -11.89
C ALA A 222 22.12 -10.76 -11.75
N PRO A 223 22.98 -9.94 -12.38
CA PRO A 223 22.76 -8.50 -12.49
C PRO A 223 21.40 -8.18 -13.14
N CYS A 224 20.68 -7.23 -12.55
CA CYS A 224 19.36 -6.79 -13.02
C CYS A 224 19.25 -5.28 -12.83
N ASP A 225 18.66 -4.60 -13.80
CA ASP A 225 18.03 -3.30 -13.55
C ASP A 225 16.71 -3.51 -12.79
N TYR A 226 16.19 -2.44 -12.20
CA TYR A 226 14.95 -2.48 -11.42
C TYR A 226 13.98 -1.41 -11.91
N LEU A 227 12.72 -1.81 -12.06
CA LEU A 227 11.61 -0.90 -12.35
C LEU A 227 10.57 -1.06 -11.26
N VAL A 228 10.24 0.04 -10.58
CA VAL A 228 9.15 0.09 -9.61
C VAL A 228 8.00 0.85 -10.23
N MET A 229 6.86 0.19 -10.44
CA MET A 229 5.71 0.83 -11.06
C MET A 229 5.10 1.91 -10.17
N ASN A 230 5.25 1.78 -8.84
CA ASN A 230 4.64 2.64 -7.84
C ASN A 230 3.09 2.61 -7.82
N SER A 231 2.49 1.78 -8.69
CA SER A 231 1.09 1.39 -8.80
C SER A 231 0.87 0.75 -10.17
N VAL A 232 -0.03 -0.23 -10.26
CA VAL A 232 -0.51 -0.79 -11.54
C VAL A 232 -1.05 0.28 -12.51
N ASN A 233 -1.47 1.46 -12.03
CA ASN A 233 -1.92 2.57 -12.88
C ASN A 233 -0.79 3.15 -13.76
N ASN A 234 0.47 2.90 -13.42
CA ASN A 234 1.63 3.31 -14.22
C ASN A 234 2.04 2.24 -15.24
N LEU A 235 1.28 1.15 -15.43
CA LEU A 235 1.61 0.06 -16.35
C LEU A 235 1.97 0.56 -17.75
N LYS A 236 1.19 1.49 -18.32
CA LYS A 236 1.50 2.05 -19.65
C LYS A 236 2.91 2.64 -19.72
N LYS A 237 3.30 3.41 -18.71
CA LYS A 237 4.64 4.01 -18.61
C LYS A 237 5.70 2.91 -18.43
N ALA A 238 5.42 1.90 -17.61
CA ALA A 238 6.34 0.78 -17.42
C ALA A 238 6.63 0.07 -18.75
N LEU A 239 5.60 -0.24 -19.55
CA LEU A 239 5.76 -0.89 -20.87
C LEU A 239 6.74 -0.11 -21.77
N GLU A 240 6.66 1.21 -21.84
CA GLU A 240 7.58 2.03 -22.65
C GLU A 240 9.06 1.80 -22.28
N HIS A 241 9.35 1.51 -21.01
CA HIS A 241 10.70 1.21 -20.53
C HIS A 241 11.11 -0.26 -20.68
N LEU A 242 10.15 -1.19 -20.72
CA LEU A 242 10.43 -2.63 -20.72
C LEU A 242 10.91 -3.17 -22.08
N GLN A 243 10.62 -2.45 -23.17
CA GLN A 243 10.88 -2.91 -24.54
C GLN A 243 12.35 -3.31 -24.81
N VAL A 244 13.30 -2.68 -24.12
CA VAL A 244 14.76 -2.86 -24.33
C VAL A 244 15.33 -4.08 -23.63
N TYR A 245 14.58 -4.71 -22.72
CA TYR A 245 15.06 -5.85 -21.96
C TYR A 245 14.74 -7.17 -22.66
N GLU A 246 15.65 -8.13 -22.53
CA GLU A 246 15.52 -9.49 -23.03
C GLU A 246 14.80 -10.37 -22.01
N GLU A 247 14.96 -10.08 -20.72
CA GLU A 247 14.32 -10.80 -19.61
C GLU A 247 13.64 -9.83 -18.64
N ILE A 248 12.35 -10.05 -18.39
CA ILE A 248 11.48 -9.20 -17.58
C ILE A 248 10.88 -10.06 -16.46
N HIS A 249 11.36 -9.87 -15.24
CA HIS A 249 10.93 -10.64 -14.07
C HIS A 249 9.89 -9.84 -13.28
N CYS A 250 8.65 -10.31 -13.24
CA CYS A 250 7.53 -9.61 -12.62
C CYS A 250 7.30 -10.09 -11.18
N TYR A 251 7.58 -9.20 -10.23
CA TYR A 251 7.30 -9.33 -8.81
C TYR A 251 6.07 -8.48 -8.45
N LEU A 252 4.89 -8.97 -8.81
CA LEU A 252 3.61 -8.28 -8.60
C LEU A 252 2.84 -8.90 -7.43
N ASP A 253 1.84 -8.17 -6.93
CA ASP A 253 0.98 -8.66 -5.85
C ASP A 253 0.19 -9.90 -6.32
N ASN A 254 0.01 -10.88 -5.43
CA ASN A 254 -0.81 -12.06 -5.66
C ASN A 254 -2.31 -11.76 -5.52
N ASP A 255 -2.76 -10.69 -6.18
CA ASP A 255 -4.15 -10.30 -6.31
C ASP A 255 -4.58 -10.15 -7.78
N LEU A 256 -5.85 -9.84 -8.01
CA LEU A 256 -6.38 -9.71 -9.36
C LEU A 256 -5.73 -8.56 -10.16
N ALA A 257 -5.28 -7.49 -9.49
CA ALA A 257 -4.65 -6.36 -10.16
C ALA A 257 -3.23 -6.72 -10.60
N GLY A 258 -2.46 -7.38 -9.74
CA GLY A 258 -1.14 -7.90 -10.08
C GLY A 258 -1.21 -8.94 -11.20
N GLN A 259 -2.15 -9.90 -11.14
CA GLN A 259 -2.36 -10.90 -12.18
C GLN A 259 -2.63 -10.29 -13.57
N LYS A 260 -3.60 -9.36 -13.66
CA LYS A 260 -3.92 -8.69 -14.93
C LYS A 260 -2.76 -7.85 -15.47
N THR A 261 -1.98 -7.28 -14.55
CA THR A 261 -0.81 -6.49 -14.91
C THR A 261 0.27 -7.39 -15.53
N GLU A 262 0.55 -8.55 -14.92
CA GLU A 262 1.48 -9.54 -15.47
C GLU A 262 0.99 -10.07 -16.83
N GLU A 263 -0.27 -10.47 -16.95
CA GLU A 263 -0.88 -10.93 -18.21
C GLU A 263 -0.73 -9.90 -19.34
N THR A 264 -0.86 -8.61 -19.01
CA THR A 264 -0.69 -7.52 -19.99
C THR A 264 0.78 -7.39 -20.43
N ILE A 265 1.72 -7.47 -19.50
CA ILE A 265 3.16 -7.43 -19.80
C ILE A 265 3.56 -8.65 -20.64
N ALA A 266 3.10 -9.85 -20.26
CA ALA A 266 3.31 -11.11 -20.99
C ALA A 266 2.69 -11.06 -22.39
N GLY A 267 1.49 -10.50 -22.54
CA GLY A 267 0.86 -10.31 -23.85
C GLY A 267 1.65 -9.40 -24.77
N MET A 268 2.33 -8.38 -24.22
CA MET A 268 3.16 -7.43 -25.00
C MET A 268 4.55 -7.98 -25.35
N TYR A 269 5.20 -8.73 -24.45
CA TYR A 269 6.61 -9.12 -24.61
C TYR A 269 6.87 -10.62 -24.73
N GLY A 270 5.83 -11.45 -24.59
CA GLY A 270 5.86 -12.88 -24.82
C GLY A 270 6.81 -13.61 -23.87
N LYS A 271 7.65 -14.49 -24.45
CA LYS A 271 8.55 -15.39 -23.71
C LYS A 271 9.65 -14.68 -22.89
N ARG A 272 9.79 -13.36 -23.05
CA ARG A 272 10.72 -12.54 -22.25
C ARG A 272 10.23 -12.34 -20.81
N VAL A 273 8.95 -12.62 -20.54
CA VAL A 273 8.31 -12.32 -19.26
C VAL A 273 8.29 -13.55 -18.37
N HIS A 274 8.73 -13.37 -17.13
CA HIS A 274 8.76 -14.38 -16.10
C HIS A 274 7.88 -13.91 -14.93
N ASN A 275 6.83 -14.67 -14.65
CA ASN A 275 5.97 -14.43 -13.50
C ASN A 275 6.63 -14.97 -12.22
N GLU A 276 7.27 -14.10 -11.46
CA GLU A 276 7.97 -14.46 -10.23
C GLU A 276 7.03 -14.54 -9.01
N ALA A 277 5.78 -14.08 -9.13
CA ALA A 277 4.79 -14.14 -8.06
C ALA A 277 4.48 -15.58 -7.62
N LEU A 278 4.70 -16.55 -8.51
CA LEU A 278 4.60 -17.98 -8.22
C LEU A 278 5.55 -18.44 -7.10
N ARG A 279 6.73 -17.80 -6.95
CA ARG A 279 7.74 -18.13 -5.93
C ARG A 279 7.30 -17.78 -4.52
N TYR A 280 6.35 -16.86 -4.38
CA TYR A 280 5.77 -16.44 -3.10
C TYR A 280 4.24 -16.53 -3.12
N HIS A 281 3.67 -17.51 -3.83
CA HIS A 281 2.21 -17.65 -4.01
C HIS A 281 1.41 -17.82 -2.70
N GLU A 282 2.03 -18.24 -1.59
CA GLU A 282 1.39 -18.32 -0.27
C GLU A 282 1.25 -16.94 0.43
N TYR A 283 1.80 -15.90 -0.16
CA TYR A 283 1.89 -14.55 0.40
C TYR A 283 1.19 -13.56 -0.51
N LYS A 284 0.65 -12.49 0.06
CA LYS A 284 -0.02 -11.44 -0.71
C LYS A 284 0.97 -10.70 -1.61
N ASP A 285 2.10 -10.30 -1.06
CA ASP A 285 3.12 -9.50 -1.74
C ASP A 285 4.52 -9.91 -1.25
N LEU A 286 5.55 -9.33 -1.84
CA LEU A 286 6.93 -9.70 -1.52
C LEU A 286 7.35 -9.23 -0.13
N ASN A 287 6.77 -8.13 0.35
CA ASN A 287 7.01 -7.68 1.71
C ASN A 287 6.39 -8.60 2.77
N ASP A 288 5.22 -9.17 2.50
CA ASP A 288 4.60 -10.17 3.37
C ASP A 288 5.39 -11.50 3.32
N TYR A 289 5.99 -11.89 2.18
CA TYR A 289 6.96 -13.00 2.11
C TYR A 289 8.17 -12.78 3.02
N LEU A 290 8.83 -11.62 2.92
CA LEU A 290 9.97 -11.25 3.77
C LEU A 290 9.63 -11.31 5.28
N ARG A 291 8.36 -11.03 5.62
CA ARG A 291 7.87 -11.03 7.01
C ARG A 291 7.31 -12.38 7.46
N GLY A 292 7.27 -13.40 6.59
CA GLY A 292 6.65 -14.69 6.87
C GLY A 292 5.13 -14.62 7.11
N LYS A 293 4.45 -13.60 6.57
CA LYS A 293 3.02 -13.36 6.78
C LYS A 293 2.20 -13.95 5.62
N LYS A 294 1.77 -15.20 5.76
CA LYS A 294 0.92 -15.87 4.76
C LYS A 294 -0.43 -15.16 4.60
N ARG A 295 -1.01 -15.29 3.39
CA ARG A 295 -2.34 -14.79 3.04
C ARG A 295 -3.45 -15.54 3.78
#